data_AF-A0A7C0U035-F1
#
_entry.id   AF-A0A7C0U035-F1
#
_cell.length_a   1.000
_cell.length_b   1.000
_cell.length_c   1.000
_cell.angle_alpha   90.00
_cell.angle_beta   90.00
_cell.angle_gamma   90.00
#
_symmetry.space_group_name_H-M   'P 1'
#
loop_
_entity.id
_entity.type
_entity.pdbx_description
1 polymer ?
#
loop_
_entity_poly.entity_id
_entity_poly.type
_entity_poly.pdbx_seq_one_letter_code
_entity_poly.pdbx_strand_id
1 'polypeptide(L)'
;MAEGVKKPEEGVVRTGVVLAGAYADKLRRTLFAQLSQKIKSGTLDPKEVARAAGEINSLLYEVFVKHLALSKGDLVRIEVPYSLKEGRISWDLSGLKVRAFREIGQEVVAKAIEEVLKVKAESGQA
;
A
#
# COMPACT_ATOMS: atom_id res chain seq x y z
N MET A 1 -7.04 -43.14 -7.43
CA MET A 1 -6.88 -41.95 -8.28
C MET A 1 -6.77 -40.77 -7.34
N ALA A 2 -5.57 -40.24 -7.11
CA ALA A 2 -5.39 -39.07 -6.25
C ALA A 2 -5.50 -37.84 -7.16
N GLU A 3 -6.60 -37.10 -7.06
CA GLU A 3 -6.71 -35.79 -7.71
C GLU A 3 -5.55 -34.91 -7.21
N GLY A 4 -4.70 -34.50 -8.15
CA GLY A 4 -3.58 -33.62 -7.87
C GLY A 4 -4.11 -32.29 -7.37
N VAL A 5 -4.03 -32.06 -6.06
CA VAL A 5 -4.30 -30.76 -5.44
C VAL A 5 -3.38 -29.74 -6.11
N LYS A 6 -3.94 -28.90 -6.98
CA LYS A 6 -3.20 -27.75 -7.55
C LYS A 6 -2.69 -26.92 -6.38
N LYS A 7 -1.37 -26.75 -6.28
CA LYS A 7 -0.77 -25.86 -5.28
C LYS A 7 -1.39 -24.45 -5.43
N PRO A 8 -1.73 -23.79 -4.31
CA PRO A 8 -2.21 -22.42 -4.35
C PRO A 8 -1.17 -21.53 -5.00
N GLU A 9 -1.61 -20.62 -5.87
CA GLU A 9 -0.72 -19.63 -6.46
C GLU A 9 -0.52 -18.50 -5.47
N GLU A 10 0.72 -18.19 -5.13
CA GLU A 10 1.05 -17.16 -4.15
C GLU A 10 1.54 -15.88 -4.85
N GLY A 11 1.17 -14.74 -4.27
CA GLY A 11 1.57 -13.43 -4.76
C GLY A 11 1.71 -12.43 -3.62
N VAL A 12 2.30 -11.28 -3.92
CA VAL A 12 2.40 -10.16 -2.96
C VAL A 12 2.05 -8.87 -3.67
N VAL A 13 1.04 -8.17 -3.16
CA VAL A 13 0.74 -6.80 -3.60
C VAL A 13 1.69 -5.85 -2.89
N ARG A 14 2.38 -5.01 -3.67
CA ARG A 14 3.31 -3.98 -3.16
C ARG A 14 2.89 -2.63 -3.70
N THR A 15 2.53 -1.70 -2.84
CA THR A 15 2.07 -0.37 -3.27
C THR A 15 3.21 0.57 -3.64
N GLY A 16 4.44 0.30 -3.17
CA GLY A 16 5.45 1.35 -3.06
C GLY A 16 5.05 2.40 -2.02
N VAL A 17 5.75 3.53 -1.99
CA VAL A 17 5.38 4.68 -1.15
C VAL A 17 4.23 5.44 -1.81
N VAL A 18 3.14 5.66 -1.10
CA VAL A 18 1.96 6.40 -1.57
C VAL A 18 1.36 7.23 -0.44
N LEU A 19 0.60 8.27 -0.79
CA LEU A 19 -0.19 9.02 0.19
C LEU A 19 -1.19 8.11 0.89
N ALA A 20 -1.34 8.27 2.20
CA ALA A 20 -2.35 7.62 3.02
C ALA A 20 -3.77 8.00 2.57
N GLY A 21 -3.96 9.16 1.92
CA GLY A 21 -5.24 9.47 1.26
C GLY A 21 -5.54 8.62 0.01
N ALA A 22 -4.52 8.01 -0.61
CA ALA A 22 -4.62 7.36 -1.92
C ALA A 22 -4.29 5.85 -1.90
N TYR A 23 -3.98 5.27 -0.74
CA TYR A 23 -3.55 3.87 -0.66
C TYR A 23 -4.58 2.90 -1.24
N ALA A 24 -5.87 3.16 -1.02
CA ALA A 24 -6.94 2.25 -1.39
C ALA A 24 -7.04 2.07 -2.92
N ASP A 25 -6.95 3.17 -3.67
CA ASP A 25 -6.91 3.15 -5.13
C ASP A 25 -5.62 2.48 -5.63
N LYS A 26 -4.47 2.82 -5.03
CA LYS A 26 -3.19 2.22 -5.42
C LYS A 26 -3.20 0.69 -5.23
N LEU A 27 -3.67 0.21 -4.10
CA LEU A 27 -3.72 -1.22 -3.78
C LEU A 27 -4.62 -1.94 -4.79
N ARG A 28 -5.85 -1.43 -4.98
CA ARG A 28 -6.81 -1.98 -5.95
C ARG A 28 -6.19 -2.06 -7.34
N ARG A 29 -5.66 -0.96 -7.88
CA ARG A 29 -5.06 -0.91 -9.21
C ARG A 29 -3.87 -1.86 -9.36
N THR A 30 -3.05 -1.98 -8.32
CA THR A 30 -1.90 -2.89 -8.32
C THR A 30 -2.36 -4.34 -8.37
N LEU A 31 -3.36 -4.72 -7.57
CA LEU A 31 -3.92 -6.07 -7.58
C LEU A 31 -4.56 -6.42 -8.94
N PHE A 32 -5.35 -5.51 -9.52
CA PHE A 32 -5.91 -5.69 -10.86
C PHE A 32 -4.84 -5.85 -11.93
N ALA A 33 -3.77 -5.06 -11.87
CA ALA A 33 -2.66 -5.17 -12.81
C ALA A 33 -1.96 -6.54 -12.70
N GLN A 34 -1.65 -6.98 -11.47
CA GLN A 34 -1.03 -8.28 -11.21
C GLN A 34 -1.86 -9.45 -11.74
N LEU A 35 -3.19 -9.37 -11.60
CA LEU A 35 -4.12 -10.45 -11.98
C LEU A 35 -4.72 -10.28 -13.38
N SER A 36 -4.26 -9.28 -14.14
CA SER A 36 -4.84 -8.91 -15.44
C SER A 36 -4.86 -10.05 -16.46
N GLN A 37 -3.81 -10.88 -16.51
CA GLN A 37 -3.76 -12.02 -17.43
C GLN A 37 -4.78 -13.10 -17.07
N LYS A 38 -4.99 -13.35 -15.78
CA LYS A 38 -5.98 -14.33 -15.30
C LYS A 38 -7.42 -13.89 -15.53
N ILE A 39 -7.65 -12.58 -15.41
CA ILE A 39 -8.92 -11.95 -15.76
C ILE A 39 -9.17 -12.10 -17.27
N LYS A 40 -8.18 -11.78 -18.10
CA LYS A 40 -8.27 -11.90 -19.57
C LYS A 40 -8.48 -13.34 -20.04
N SER A 41 -7.89 -14.32 -19.36
CA SER A 41 -8.08 -15.74 -19.67
C SER A 41 -9.39 -16.33 -19.13
N GLY A 42 -10.21 -15.55 -18.40
CA GLY A 42 -11.46 -16.02 -17.80
C GLY A 42 -11.28 -16.92 -16.57
N THR A 43 -10.05 -17.10 -16.10
CA THR A 43 -9.74 -17.95 -14.93
C THR A 43 -10.01 -17.27 -13.58
N LEU A 44 -10.25 -15.96 -13.60
CA LEU A 44 -10.56 -15.16 -12.40
C LEU A 44 -11.60 -14.08 -12.74
N ASP A 45 -12.66 -13.99 -11.93
CA ASP A 45 -13.68 -12.95 -12.08
C ASP A 45 -13.13 -11.58 -11.61
N PRO A 46 -13.23 -10.50 -12.42
CA PRO A 46 -12.96 -9.13 -11.96
C PRO A 46 -13.66 -8.73 -10.65
N LYS A 47 -14.86 -9.26 -10.39
CA LYS A 47 -15.62 -9.01 -9.16
C LYS A 47 -14.91 -9.58 -7.94
N GLU A 48 -14.26 -10.73 -8.08
CA GLU A 48 -13.48 -11.32 -7.00
C GLU A 48 -12.28 -10.44 -6.63
N VAL A 49 -11.61 -9.86 -7.63
CA VAL A 49 -10.50 -8.93 -7.43
C VAL A 49 -10.97 -7.67 -6.72
N ALA A 50 -12.15 -7.14 -7.10
CA ALA A 50 -12.76 -6.00 -6.44
C ALA A 50 -13.16 -6.30 -4.98
N ARG A 51 -13.72 -7.48 -4.70
CA ARG A 51 -14.05 -7.96 -3.35
C ARG A 51 -12.78 -8.03 -2.49
N ALA A 52 -11.75 -8.73 -2.96
CA ALA A 52 -10.50 -8.90 -2.23
C ALA A 52 -9.82 -7.57 -1.93
N ALA A 53 -9.81 -6.64 -2.89
CA ALA A 53 -9.30 -5.28 -2.69
C ALA A 53 -10.13 -4.51 -1.65
N GLY A 54 -11.46 -4.65 -1.67
CA GLY A 54 -12.35 -4.04 -0.68
C GLY A 54 -12.08 -4.52 0.75
N GLU A 55 -11.91 -5.83 0.95
CA GLU A 55 -11.64 -6.42 2.25
C GLU A 55 -10.35 -5.90 2.89
N ILE A 56 -9.24 -5.93 2.15
CA ILE A 56 -7.97 -5.43 2.68
C ILE A 56 -7.99 -3.91 2.88
N ASN A 57 -8.67 -3.16 1.99
CA ASN A 57 -8.80 -1.71 2.16
C ASN A 57 -9.61 -1.35 3.41
N SER A 58 -10.67 -2.09 3.72
CA SER A 58 -11.44 -1.89 4.96
C SER A 58 -10.59 -2.14 6.20
N LEU A 59 -9.80 -3.22 6.22
CA LEU A 59 -8.87 -3.50 7.30
C LEU A 59 -7.82 -2.38 7.45
N LEU A 60 -7.21 -1.96 6.35
CA LEU A 60 -6.19 -0.91 6.36
C LEU A 60 -6.77 0.45 6.77
N TYR A 61 -8.04 0.73 6.47
CA TYR A 61 -8.73 1.93 6.95
C TYR A 61 -8.81 1.95 8.47
N GLU A 62 -9.16 0.83 9.11
CA GLU A 62 -9.18 0.75 10.57
C GLU A 62 -7.79 1.00 11.15
N VAL A 63 -6.76 0.34 10.59
CA VAL A 63 -5.37 0.52 11.03
C VAL A 63 -4.93 1.98 10.86
N PHE A 64 -5.08 2.57 9.68
CA PHE A 64 -4.51 3.89 9.37
C PHE A 64 -5.28 5.03 10.02
N VAL A 65 -6.61 4.98 10.00
CA VAL A 65 -7.45 6.09 10.44
C VAL A 65 -7.81 5.94 11.91
N LYS A 66 -8.28 4.75 12.33
CA LYS A 66 -8.77 4.56 13.70
C LYS A 66 -7.64 4.34 14.71
N HIS A 67 -6.60 3.59 14.33
CA HIS A 67 -5.53 3.21 15.27
C HIS A 67 -4.26 4.08 15.17
N LEU A 68 -3.83 4.45 13.95
CA LEU A 68 -2.61 5.24 13.75
C LEU A 68 -2.85 6.74 13.58
N ALA A 69 -4.12 7.14 13.40
CA ALA A 69 -4.55 8.52 13.16
C ALA A 69 -3.71 9.23 12.08
N LEU A 70 -3.45 8.53 10.97
CA LEU A 70 -2.70 9.08 9.85
C LEU A 70 -3.51 10.18 9.16
N SER A 71 -2.82 11.26 8.82
CA SER A 71 -3.34 12.33 7.98
C SER A 71 -3.31 11.92 6.52
N LYS A 72 -4.14 12.54 5.68
CA LYS A 72 -4.18 12.24 4.23
C LYS A 72 -2.83 12.48 3.53
N GLY A 73 -2.04 13.43 4.03
CA GLY A 73 -0.71 13.80 3.54
C GLY A 73 0.42 12.86 3.99
N ASP A 74 0.18 12.02 5.01
CA ASP A 74 1.15 11.03 5.44
C ASP A 74 1.41 10.03 4.31
N LEU A 75 2.57 9.39 4.34
CA LEU A 75 2.95 8.38 3.36
C LEU A 75 2.88 6.99 3.98
N VAL A 76 2.47 6.01 3.19
CA VAL A 76 2.45 4.60 3.56
C VAL A 76 3.07 3.74 2.48
N ARG A 77 3.65 2.61 2.90
CA ARG A 77 4.08 1.53 2.02
C ARG A 77 3.53 0.21 2.55
N ILE A 78 2.74 -0.46 1.71
CA ILE A 78 2.02 -1.69 2.05
C ILE A 78 2.58 -2.83 1.22
N GLU A 79 2.84 -3.95 1.88
CA GLU A 79 3.18 -5.23 1.27
C GLU A 79 2.27 -6.30 1.90
N VAL A 80 1.40 -6.91 1.10
CA VAL A 80 0.43 -7.90 1.59
C VAL A 80 0.49 -9.16 0.71
N PRO A 81 0.89 -10.31 1.27
CA PRO A 81 0.85 -11.58 0.56
C PRO A 81 -0.57 -12.09 0.40
N TYR A 82 -0.82 -12.84 -0.66
CA TYR A 82 -2.07 -13.53 -0.91
C TYR A 82 -1.84 -14.89 -1.55
N SER A 83 -2.83 -15.75 -1.42
CA SER A 83 -2.97 -16.98 -2.19
C SER A 83 -4.20 -16.92 -3.08
N LEU A 84 -4.11 -17.54 -4.25
CA LEU A 84 -5.21 -17.74 -5.18
C LEU A 84 -5.48 -19.23 -5.28
N LYS A 85 -6.67 -19.64 -4.83
CA LYS A 85 -7.15 -21.02 -4.90
C LYS A 85 -8.57 -21.03 -5.48
N GLU A 86 -8.77 -21.83 -6.54
CA GLU A 86 -10.09 -22.01 -7.17
C GLU A 86 -10.77 -20.68 -7.56
N GLY A 87 -9.99 -19.72 -8.05
CA GLY A 87 -10.51 -18.42 -8.45
C GLY A 87 -10.88 -17.51 -7.27
N ARG A 88 -10.46 -17.83 -6.03
CA ARG A 88 -10.66 -17.02 -4.83
C ARG A 88 -9.34 -16.53 -4.24
N ILE A 89 -9.27 -15.24 -3.95
CA ILE A 89 -8.12 -14.55 -3.35
C ILE A 89 -8.27 -14.57 -1.82
N SER A 90 -7.25 -15.07 -1.13
CA SER A 90 -7.16 -15.08 0.33
C SER A 90 -5.90 -14.35 0.78
N TRP A 91 -6.04 -13.36 1.66
CA TRP A 91 -4.91 -12.60 2.19
C TRP A 91 -4.19 -13.33 3.31
N ASP A 92 -2.86 -13.33 3.29
CA ASP A 92 -2.05 -13.72 4.45
C ASP A 92 -1.74 -12.48 5.29
N LEU A 93 -2.55 -12.28 6.32
CA LEU A 93 -2.40 -11.14 7.24
C LEU A 93 -1.19 -11.29 8.18
N SER A 94 -0.67 -12.50 8.37
CA SER A 94 0.55 -12.70 9.17
C SER A 94 1.79 -12.12 8.48
N GLY A 95 1.77 -12.10 7.15
CA GLY A 95 2.79 -11.49 6.31
C GLY A 95 2.52 -10.01 5.94
N LEU A 96 1.43 -9.41 6.42
CA LEU A 96 1.11 -8.00 6.14
C LEU A 96 2.17 -7.07 6.75
N LYS A 97 2.82 -6.28 5.90
CA LYS A 97 3.80 -5.27 6.31
C LYS A 97 3.33 -3.89 5.90
N VAL A 98 3.27 -2.99 6.88
CA VAL A 98 2.99 -1.58 6.67
C VAL A 98 4.16 -0.76 7.20
N ARG A 99 4.62 0.20 6.40
CA ARG A 99 5.47 1.31 6.86
C ARG A 99 4.67 2.60 6.71
N ALA A 100 4.66 3.43 7.75
CA ALA A 100 4.05 4.75 7.72
C ALA A 100 5.12 5.81 7.97
N PHE A 101 5.00 6.94 7.27
CA PHE A 101 5.90 8.09 7.36
C PHE A 101 5.02 9.33 7.55
N ARG A 102 5.33 10.12 8.58
CA ARG A 102 4.59 11.35 8.85
C ARG A 102 5.25 12.54 8.17
N GLU A 103 4.43 13.43 7.66
CA GLU A 103 4.91 14.69 7.11
C GLU A 103 5.46 15.59 8.23
N ILE A 104 6.64 16.17 8.00
CA ILE A 104 7.17 17.21 8.87
C ILE A 104 6.49 18.52 8.45
N GLY A 105 5.83 19.19 9.40
CA GLY A 105 5.07 20.41 9.12
C GLY A 105 5.92 21.52 8.49
N GLN A 106 5.33 22.26 7.55
CA GLN A 106 6.02 23.30 6.78
C GLN A 106 6.67 24.38 7.65
N GLU A 107 6.09 24.71 8.81
CA GLU A 107 6.69 25.65 9.75
C GLU A 107 8.04 25.18 10.32
N VAL A 108 8.15 23.88 10.63
CA VAL A 108 9.39 23.28 11.14
C VAL A 108 10.44 23.27 10.03
N VAL A 109 10.02 22.89 8.82
CA VAL A 109 10.89 22.92 7.64
C VAL A 109 11.36 24.34 7.34
N ALA A 110 10.47 25.34 7.39
CA ALA A 110 10.80 26.74 7.14
C ALA A 110 11.82 27.28 8.14
N LYS A 111 11.65 26.99 9.45
CA LYS A 111 12.63 27.38 10.48
C LYS A 111 14.00 26.79 10.22
N ALA A 112 14.07 25.49 9.89
CA ALA A 112 15.34 24.83 9.56
C ALA A 112 16.01 25.46 8.33
N ILE A 113 15.22 25.86 7.32
CA ILE A 113 15.72 26.59 6.15
C ILE A 113 16.28 27.96 6.56
N GLU A 114 15.54 28.74 7.34
CA GLU A 114 15.96 30.06 7.81
C GLU A 114 17.27 30.01 8.62
N GLU A 115 17.42 29.03 9.50
CA GLU A 115 18.65 28.82 10.28
C GLU A 115 19.87 28.59 9.38
N VAL A 116 19.73 27.71 8.37
CA VAL A 116 20.81 27.45 7.41
C VAL A 116 21.15 28.68 6.58
N LEU A 117 20.14 29.47 6.17
CA LEU A 117 20.36 30.70 5.41
C LEU A 117 21.11 31.77 6.22
N LYS A 118 20.80 31.92 7.53
CA LYS A 118 21.54 32.82 8.43
C LYS A 118 23.01 32.44 8.55
N VAL A 119 23.29 31.16 8.80
CA VAL A 119 24.68 30.66 8.90
C VAL A 119 25.47 30.93 7.62
N LYS A 120 24.87 30.71 6.43
CA LYS A 120 25.54 30.99 5.16
C LYS A 120 25.86 32.46 4.94
N ALA A 121 24.93 33.36 5.30
CA ALA A 121 25.12 34.80 5.20
C ALA A 121 26.25 35.29 6.11
N GLU A 122 26.35 34.75 7.33
CA GLU A 122 27.40 35.10 8.31
C GLU A 122 28.77 34.50 7.94
N SER A 123 28.79 33.37 7.23
CA SER A 123 30.03 32.67 6.84
C SER A 123 30.70 33.19 5.57
N GLY A 124 30.14 34.23 4.92
CA GLY A 124 30.68 34.83 3.69
C GLY A 124 30.65 33.89 2.47
N GLN A 125 29.94 32.75 2.56
CA GLN A 125 29.69 31.84 1.44
C GLN A 125 28.33 32.19 0.82
N ALA A 126 28.27 33.35 0.17
CA ALA A 126 27.17 33.75 -0.70
C ALA A 126 27.59 33.64 -2.17
#